data_AF-A0A1I0EQS3-F1
#
_entry.id   AF-A0A1I0EQS3-F1
#
_cell.length_a   1.000
_cell.length_b   1.000
_cell.length_c   1.000
_cell.angle_alpha   90.00
_cell.angle_beta   90.00
_cell.angle_gamma   90.00
#
_symmetry.space_group_name_H-M   'P 1'
#
loop_
_entity.id
_entity.type
_entity.pdbx_description
1 polymer ?
#
loop_
_entity_poly.entity_id
_entity_poly.type
_entity_poly.pdbx_seq_one_letter_code
_entity_poly.pdbx_strand_id
1 'polypeptide(L)'
;MITTLLVEPQGWAPDNTVAISVAALALVSAAVTGILAGRASVKANKVTAQSNERVAEQHAAAERARVESEAFARAKEIYDHAIGELREELARIRAQYERTQEQLDKISEKLLSERTASQDLRDQLHRAQREMGEMSSRIAYMERMIGNLRQQIVTAGLEPVEHYPHGGAQ
;
A
#
# COMPACT_ATOMS: atom_id res chain seq x y z
N MET A 1 -77.51 -62.93 -60.29
CA MET A 1 -76.17 -63.23 -60.84
C MET A 1 -75.16 -63.09 -59.72
N ILE A 2 -74.48 -64.20 -59.39
CA ILE A 2 -73.15 -64.34 -58.76
C ILE A 2 -73.03 -63.77 -57.32
N THR A 3 -73.30 -64.54 -56.25
CA THR A 3 -72.45 -65.55 -55.59
C THR A 3 -71.24 -64.96 -54.85
N THR A 4 -71.35 -64.81 -53.52
CA THR A 4 -70.18 -64.70 -52.62
C THR A 4 -70.41 -65.61 -51.42
N LEU A 5 -69.46 -66.53 -51.25
CA LEU A 5 -69.52 -67.72 -50.42
C LEU A 5 -69.53 -67.41 -48.91
N LEU A 6 -70.51 -68.02 -48.25
CA LEU A 6 -70.62 -68.15 -46.80
C LEU A 6 -69.46 -69.06 -46.33
N VAL A 7 -68.56 -68.52 -45.51
CA VAL A 7 -67.48 -69.30 -44.88
C VAL A 7 -68.11 -70.21 -43.82
N GLU A 8 -67.94 -71.52 -44.02
CA GLU A 8 -68.34 -72.59 -43.11
C GLU A 8 -67.73 -72.42 -41.70
N PRO A 9 -68.48 -72.74 -40.63
CA PRO A 9 -67.90 -72.86 -39.30
C PRO A 9 -67.12 -74.18 -39.22
N GLN A 10 -65.79 -74.08 -39.27
CA GLN A 10 -64.90 -75.22 -39.05
C GLN A 10 -65.17 -75.89 -37.70
N GLY A 11 -65.27 -77.21 -37.76
CA GLY A 11 -65.56 -78.08 -36.64
C GLY A 11 -64.55 -77.99 -35.49
N TRP A 12 -65.07 -78.22 -34.30
CA TRP A 12 -64.31 -78.49 -33.08
C TRP A 12 -63.46 -79.75 -33.26
N ALA A 13 -62.15 -79.55 -33.48
CA ALA A 13 -61.15 -80.60 -33.36
C ALA A 13 -60.61 -80.62 -31.90
N PRO A 14 -60.56 -81.79 -31.23
CA PRO A 14 -60.07 -81.91 -29.85
C PRO A 14 -58.59 -81.54 -29.64
N ASP A 15 -57.80 -81.41 -30.73
CA ASP A 15 -56.37 -81.07 -30.70
C ASP A 15 -56.05 -79.58 -30.45
N ASN A 16 -57.04 -78.68 -30.51
CA ASN A 16 -56.82 -77.23 -30.37
C ASN A 16 -56.93 -76.70 -28.92
N THR A 17 -57.35 -77.53 -27.97
CA THR A 17 -57.48 -77.16 -26.56
C THR A 17 -56.12 -76.89 -25.90
N VAL A 18 -55.09 -77.65 -26.30
CA VAL A 18 -53.70 -77.46 -25.85
C VAL A 18 -53.13 -76.15 -26.43
N ALA A 19 -53.38 -75.85 -27.70
CA ALA A 19 -52.91 -74.62 -28.34
C ALA A 19 -53.53 -73.36 -27.71
N ILE A 20 -54.84 -73.38 -27.43
CA ILE A 20 -55.54 -72.25 -26.78
C ILE A 20 -55.08 -72.07 -25.34
N SER A 21 -54.88 -73.15 -24.58
CA SER A 21 -54.38 -73.07 -23.20
C SER A 21 -52.93 -72.57 -23.13
N VAL A 22 -52.07 -73.00 -24.05
CA VAL A 22 -50.69 -72.49 -24.17
C VAL A 22 -50.67 -71.01 -24.56
N ALA A 23 -51.51 -70.59 -25.52
CA ALA A 23 -51.63 -69.18 -25.92
C ALA A 23 -52.18 -68.30 -24.79
N ALA A 24 -53.17 -68.79 -24.04
CA ALA A 24 -53.71 -68.10 -22.87
C ALA A 24 -52.66 -67.97 -21.76
N LEU A 25 -51.89 -69.04 -21.48
CA LEU A 25 -50.78 -68.98 -20.51
C LEU A 25 -49.70 -67.98 -20.96
N ALA A 26 -49.38 -67.96 -22.24
CA ALA A 26 -48.41 -67.02 -22.81
C ALA A 26 -48.87 -65.56 -22.67
N LEU A 27 -50.14 -65.26 -22.98
CA LEU A 27 -50.71 -63.92 -22.82
C LEU A 27 -50.77 -63.47 -21.35
N VAL A 28 -51.14 -64.37 -20.45
CA VAL A 28 -51.14 -64.08 -19.00
C VAL A 28 -49.71 -63.82 -18.51
N SER A 29 -48.74 -64.63 -18.93
CA SER A 29 -47.33 -64.44 -18.56
C SER A 29 -46.76 -63.12 -19.10
N ALA A 30 -47.13 -62.72 -20.32
CA ALA A 30 -46.73 -61.46 -20.92
C ALA A 30 -47.37 -60.26 -20.21
N ALA A 31 -48.65 -60.34 -19.85
CA ALA A 31 -49.35 -59.30 -19.11
C ALA A 31 -48.76 -59.10 -17.70
N VAL A 32 -48.47 -60.19 -16.99
CA VAL A 32 -47.83 -60.15 -15.67
C VAL A 32 -46.43 -59.55 -15.77
N THR A 33 -45.66 -59.94 -16.79
CA THR A 33 -44.32 -59.38 -17.05
C THR A 33 -44.37 -57.90 -17.38
N GLY A 34 -45.33 -57.46 -18.21
CA GLY A 34 -45.54 -56.05 -18.56
C GLY A 34 -45.95 -55.18 -17.36
N ILE A 35 -46.84 -55.69 -16.48
CA ILE A 35 -47.24 -54.98 -15.25
C ILE A 35 -46.07 -54.86 -14.27
N LEU A 36 -45.29 -55.93 -14.09
CA LEU A 36 -44.09 -55.91 -13.25
C LEU A 36 -43.03 -54.96 -13.81
N ALA A 37 -42.79 -54.99 -15.12
CA ALA A 37 -41.88 -54.07 -15.81
C ALA A 37 -42.34 -52.61 -15.70
N GLY A 38 -43.64 -52.35 -15.82
CA GLY A 38 -44.21 -51.00 -15.64
C GLY A 38 -44.01 -50.48 -14.21
N ARG A 39 -44.23 -51.30 -13.18
CA ARG A 39 -43.98 -50.90 -11.79
C ARG A 39 -42.49 -50.76 -11.47
N ALA A 40 -41.65 -51.60 -12.08
CA ALA A 40 -40.19 -51.48 -11.97
C ALA A 40 -39.68 -50.19 -12.64
N SER A 41 -40.21 -49.85 -13.81
CA SER A 41 -39.89 -48.62 -14.53
C SER A 41 -40.31 -47.37 -13.75
N VAL A 42 -41.53 -47.32 -13.20
CA VAL A 42 -41.98 -46.18 -12.38
C VAL A 42 -41.13 -46.02 -11.11
N LYS A 43 -40.74 -47.12 -10.46
CA LYS A 43 -39.82 -47.07 -9.31
C LYS A 43 -38.41 -46.64 -9.72
N ALA A 44 -37.88 -47.16 -10.82
CA ALA A 44 -36.57 -46.77 -11.35
C ALA A 44 -36.55 -45.28 -11.71
N ASN A 45 -37.59 -44.77 -12.38
CA ASN A 45 -37.70 -43.37 -12.76
C ASN A 45 -37.80 -42.45 -11.53
N LYS A 46 -38.51 -42.88 -10.47
CA LYS A 46 -38.56 -42.16 -9.19
C LYS A 46 -37.21 -42.14 -8.47
N VAL A 47 -36.47 -43.25 -8.50
CA VAL A 47 -35.12 -43.33 -7.91
C VAL A 47 -34.15 -42.45 -8.67
N THR A 48 -34.20 -42.43 -10.00
CA THR A 48 -33.39 -41.54 -10.84
C THR A 48 -33.75 -40.07 -10.62
N ALA A 49 -35.03 -39.73 -10.46
CA ALA A 49 -35.44 -38.37 -10.13
C ALA A 49 -34.90 -37.92 -8.76
N GLN A 50 -34.97 -38.78 -7.74
CA GLN A 50 -34.41 -38.50 -6.41
C GLN A 50 -32.88 -38.43 -6.40
N SER A 51 -32.18 -39.23 -7.22
CA SER A 51 -30.73 -39.10 -7.35
C SER A 51 -30.34 -37.81 -8.06
N ASN A 52 -31.08 -37.41 -9.08
CA ASN A 52 -30.83 -36.16 -9.81
C ASN A 52 -31.06 -34.94 -8.92
N GLU A 53 -32.07 -34.97 -8.05
CA GLU A 53 -32.33 -33.91 -7.07
C GLU A 53 -31.18 -33.79 -6.07
N ARG A 54 -30.71 -34.90 -5.50
CA ARG A 54 -29.55 -34.91 -4.59
C ARG A 54 -28.27 -34.43 -5.26
N VAL A 55 -28.04 -34.79 -6.52
CA VAL A 55 -26.88 -34.32 -7.29
C VAL A 55 -27.00 -32.82 -7.57
N ALA A 56 -28.20 -32.32 -7.90
CA ALA A 56 -28.43 -30.90 -8.10
C ALA A 56 -28.23 -30.08 -6.81
N GLU A 57 -28.69 -30.60 -5.66
CA GLU A 57 -28.44 -29.98 -4.35
C GLU A 57 -26.95 -29.95 -3.99
N GLN A 58 -26.23 -31.05 -4.20
CA GLN A 58 -24.78 -31.11 -3.98
C GLN A 58 -24.03 -30.16 -4.91
N HIS A 59 -24.45 -30.05 -6.17
CA HIS A 59 -23.88 -29.11 -7.13
C HIS A 59 -24.12 -27.66 -6.68
N ALA A 60 -25.34 -27.31 -6.27
CA ALA A 60 -25.65 -25.99 -5.76
C ALA A 60 -24.86 -25.65 -4.47
N ALA A 61 -24.65 -26.63 -3.58
CA ALA A 61 -23.83 -26.45 -2.39
C ALA A 61 -22.34 -26.26 -2.75
N ALA A 62 -21.82 -27.02 -3.71
CA ALA A 62 -20.46 -26.90 -4.20
C ALA A 62 -20.21 -25.55 -4.89
N GLU A 63 -21.16 -25.07 -5.70
CA GLU A 63 -21.07 -23.75 -6.32
C GLU A 63 -21.09 -22.62 -5.29
N ARG A 64 -21.94 -22.71 -4.27
CA ARG A 64 -21.97 -21.74 -3.16
C ARG A 64 -20.63 -21.70 -2.43
N ALA A 65 -20.08 -22.86 -2.07
CA ALA A 65 -18.77 -22.95 -1.41
C ALA A 65 -17.65 -22.41 -2.31
N ARG A 66 -17.71 -22.66 -3.62
CA ARG A 66 -16.73 -22.12 -4.58
C ARG A 66 -16.79 -20.59 -4.63
N VAL A 67 -17.98 -20.01 -4.75
CA VAL A 67 -18.16 -18.54 -4.77
C VAL A 67 -17.65 -17.92 -3.47
N GLU A 68 -17.92 -18.53 -2.32
CA GLU A 68 -17.43 -18.07 -1.04
C GLU A 68 -15.89 -18.13 -0.95
N SER A 69 -15.28 -19.21 -1.42
CA SER A 69 -13.82 -19.33 -1.47
C SER A 69 -13.17 -18.30 -2.40
N GLU A 70 -13.80 -17.99 -3.53
CA GLU A 70 -13.34 -16.99 -4.48
C GLU A 70 -13.49 -15.57 -3.93
N ALA A 71 -14.60 -15.28 -3.24
CA ALA A 71 -14.81 -14.02 -2.54
C ALA A 71 -13.76 -13.81 -1.45
N PHE A 72 -13.46 -14.86 -0.67
CA PHE A 72 -12.41 -14.80 0.35
C PHE A 72 -11.02 -14.60 -0.27
N ALA A 73 -10.71 -15.29 -1.38
CA ALA A 73 -9.44 -15.12 -2.08
C ALA A 73 -9.26 -13.68 -2.60
N ARG A 74 -10.30 -13.10 -3.20
CA ARG A 74 -10.29 -11.70 -3.64
C ARG A 74 -10.12 -10.72 -2.48
N ALA A 75 -10.84 -10.94 -1.38
CA ALA A 75 -10.69 -10.10 -0.20
C ALA A 75 -9.25 -10.17 0.35
N LYS A 76 -8.67 -11.38 0.41
CA LYS A 76 -7.27 -11.56 0.82
C LYS A 76 -6.31 -10.83 -0.11
N GLU A 77 -6.48 -10.91 -1.41
CA GLU A 77 -5.64 -10.21 -2.39
C GLU A 77 -5.71 -8.69 -2.21
N ILE A 78 -6.91 -8.13 -2.01
CA ILE A 78 -7.10 -6.70 -1.73
C ILE A 78 -6.38 -6.29 -0.44
N TYR A 79 -6.50 -7.08 0.63
CA TYR A 79 -5.81 -6.79 1.89
C TYR A 79 -4.29 -6.91 1.77
N ASP A 80 -3.79 -7.96 1.10
CA ASP A 80 -2.36 -8.14 0.87
C ASP A 80 -1.78 -6.96 0.07
N HIS A 81 -2.50 -6.49 -0.94
CA HIS A 81 -2.12 -5.32 -1.71
C HIS A 81 -2.09 -4.05 -0.86
N ALA A 82 -3.16 -3.77 -0.11
CA ALA A 82 -3.23 -2.61 0.78
C ALA A 82 -2.14 -2.63 1.86
N ILE A 83 -1.82 -3.81 2.42
CA ILE A 83 -0.71 -3.98 3.35
C ILE A 83 0.63 -3.70 2.65
N GLY A 84 0.78 -4.10 1.39
CA GLY A 84 1.95 -3.80 0.57
C GLY A 84 2.16 -2.30 0.39
N GLU A 85 1.11 -1.59 -0.02
CA GLU A 85 1.13 -0.13 -0.19
C GLU A 85 1.47 0.59 1.12
N LEU A 86 0.81 0.22 2.22
CA LEU A 86 1.09 0.80 3.54
C LEU A 86 2.53 0.57 4.00
N ARG A 87 3.11 -0.60 3.72
CA ARG A 87 4.52 -0.89 4.02
C ARG A 87 5.45 0.00 3.20
N GLU A 88 5.14 0.22 1.94
CA GLU A 88 5.94 1.09 1.07
C GLU A 88 5.86 2.56 1.53
N GLU A 89 4.66 3.05 1.83
CA GLU A 89 4.46 4.39 2.38
C GLU A 89 5.21 4.57 3.70
N LEU A 90 5.14 3.60 4.62
CA LEU A 90 5.86 3.65 5.88
C LEU A 90 7.38 3.67 5.68
N ALA A 91 7.89 2.90 4.71
CA ALA A 91 9.31 2.93 4.35
C ALA A 91 9.73 4.30 3.79
N ARG A 92 8.89 4.92 2.93
CA ARG A 92 9.13 6.27 2.40
C ARG A 92 9.13 7.33 3.51
N ILE A 93 8.16 7.28 4.42
CA ILE A 93 8.05 8.19 5.56
C ILE A 93 9.28 8.04 6.47
N ARG A 94 9.70 6.81 6.76
CA ARG A 94 10.89 6.55 7.57
C ARG A 94 12.15 7.13 6.94
N ALA A 95 12.33 6.94 5.64
CA ALA A 95 13.46 7.51 4.91
C ALA A 95 13.40 9.05 4.87
N GLN A 96 12.22 9.65 4.81
CA GLN A 96 12.07 11.11 4.92
C GLN A 96 12.43 11.59 6.32
N TYR A 97 11.95 10.91 7.36
CA TYR A 97 12.26 11.22 8.75
C TYR A 97 13.77 11.19 9.03
N GLU A 98 14.45 10.13 8.60
CA GLU A 98 15.91 10.00 8.74
C GLU A 98 16.66 11.15 8.05
N ARG A 99 16.28 11.52 6.81
CA ARG A 99 16.87 12.67 6.12
C ARG A 99 16.61 14.00 6.85
N THR A 100 15.40 14.20 7.36
CA THR A 100 15.08 15.44 8.11
C THR A 100 15.86 15.51 9.42
N GLN A 101 16.07 14.38 10.08
CA GLN A 101 16.87 14.31 11.30
C GLN A 101 18.33 14.68 11.00
N GLU A 102 18.93 14.12 9.94
CA GLU A 102 20.29 14.50 9.52
C GLU A 102 20.41 15.99 9.17
N GLN A 103 19.37 16.58 8.56
CA GLN A 103 19.35 18.00 8.25
C GLN A 103 19.28 18.86 9.53
N LEU A 104 18.48 18.45 10.52
CA LEU A 104 18.41 19.13 11.81
C LEU A 104 19.74 19.09 12.54
N ASP A 105 20.42 17.94 12.54
CA ASP A 105 21.73 17.79 13.17
C ASP A 105 22.78 18.71 12.51
N LYS A 106 22.79 18.78 11.17
CA LYS A 106 23.67 19.71 10.41
C LYS A 106 23.37 21.18 10.68
N ILE A 107 22.09 21.55 10.82
CA ILE A 107 21.70 22.92 11.15
C ILE A 107 22.13 23.27 12.57
N SER A 108 21.94 22.34 13.51
CA SER A 108 22.37 22.50 14.90
C SER A 108 23.88 22.73 15.02
N GLU A 109 24.67 21.93 14.29
CA GLU A 109 26.13 22.09 14.23
C GLU A 109 26.53 23.45 13.65
N LYS A 110 25.90 23.85 12.53
CA LYS A 110 26.15 25.18 11.93
C LYS A 110 25.80 26.32 12.88
N LEU A 111 24.68 26.22 13.59
CA LEU A 111 24.25 27.24 14.55
C LEU A 111 25.26 27.36 15.71
N LEU A 112 25.78 26.23 16.19
CA LEU A 112 26.79 26.22 17.24
C LEU A 112 28.11 26.83 16.75
N SER A 113 28.54 26.49 15.53
CA SER A 113 29.71 27.10 14.89
C SER A 113 29.54 28.61 14.70
N GLU A 114 28.38 29.07 14.23
CA GLU A 114 28.10 30.50 14.04
C GLU A 114 28.07 31.26 15.36
N ARG A 115 27.49 30.65 16.41
CA ARG A 115 27.50 31.22 17.75
C ARG A 115 28.92 31.42 18.27
N THR A 116 29.79 30.42 18.11
CA THR A 116 31.21 30.52 18.49
C THR A 116 31.92 31.60 17.68
N ALA A 117 31.71 31.65 16.36
CA ALA A 117 32.30 32.68 15.51
C ALA A 117 31.83 34.09 15.90
N SER A 118 30.55 34.26 16.22
CA SER A 118 30.00 35.54 16.69
C SER A 118 30.63 35.97 18.03
N GLN A 119 30.85 35.02 18.94
CA GLN A 119 31.52 35.31 20.20
C GLN A 119 32.97 35.75 20.00
N ASP A 120 33.73 35.05 19.15
CA ASP A 120 35.11 35.44 18.86
C ASP A 120 35.18 36.83 18.20
N LEU A 121 34.27 37.15 17.28
CA LEU A 121 34.18 38.49 16.68
C LEU A 121 33.89 39.57 17.72
N ARG A 122 33.02 39.30 18.71
CA ARG A 122 32.78 40.24 19.82
C ARG A 122 34.03 40.43 20.67
N ASP A 123 34.74 39.36 20.96
CA ASP A 123 35.98 39.42 21.73
C ASP A 123 37.08 40.18 20.99
N GLN A 124 37.20 39.99 19.67
CA GLN A 124 38.08 40.77 18.80
C GLN A 124 37.70 42.27 18.81
N LEU A 125 36.41 42.59 18.71
CA LEU A 125 35.95 43.98 18.78
C LEU A 125 36.31 44.63 20.12
N HIS A 126 36.12 43.93 21.23
CA HIS A 126 36.47 44.44 22.56
C HIS A 126 37.99 44.60 22.76
N ARG A 127 38.81 43.76 22.11
CA ARG A 127 40.27 43.95 22.09
C ARG A 127 40.65 45.20 21.30
N ALA A 128 40.12 45.36 20.09
CA ALA A 128 40.38 46.53 19.26
C ALA A 128 39.92 47.85 19.91
N GLN A 129 38.77 47.85 20.59
CA GLN A 129 38.29 49.02 21.34
C GLN A 129 39.24 49.41 22.49
N ARG A 130 39.79 48.43 23.20
CA ARG A 130 40.78 48.69 24.27
C ARG A 130 42.06 49.26 23.70
N GLU A 131 42.59 48.67 22.63
CA GLU A 131 43.80 49.15 21.96
C GLU A 131 43.63 50.59 21.45
N MET A 132 42.50 50.93 20.84
CA MET A 132 42.19 52.31 20.43
C MET A 132 42.11 53.27 21.62
N GLY A 133 41.53 52.82 22.75
CA GLY A 133 41.48 53.62 23.98
C GLY A 133 42.87 53.90 24.55
N GLU A 134 43.74 52.88 24.57
CA GLU A 134 45.14 53.02 24.98
C GLU A 134 45.90 53.97 24.05
N MET A 135 45.75 53.83 22.73
CA MET A 135 46.38 54.71 21.75
C MET A 135 45.93 56.16 21.91
N SER A 136 44.63 56.39 22.10
CA SER A 136 44.07 57.72 22.37
C SER A 136 44.64 58.33 23.65
N SER A 137 44.74 57.54 24.73
CA SER A 137 45.35 58.01 25.98
C SER A 137 46.84 58.38 25.82
N ARG A 138 47.57 57.62 25.00
CA ARG A 138 48.98 57.87 24.69
C ARG A 138 49.14 59.15 23.87
N ILE A 139 48.28 59.39 22.89
CA ILE A 139 48.25 60.64 22.11
C ILE A 139 48.02 61.83 23.04
N ALA A 140 46.99 61.78 23.89
CA ALA A 140 46.69 62.85 24.84
C ALA A 140 47.85 63.12 25.82
N TYR A 141 48.56 62.08 26.25
CA TYR A 141 49.76 62.22 27.07
C TYR A 141 50.90 62.93 26.33
N MET A 142 51.18 62.52 25.08
CA MET A 142 52.21 63.15 24.25
C MET A 142 51.88 64.62 23.94
N GLU A 143 50.62 64.94 23.65
CA GLU A 143 50.16 66.31 23.43
C GLU A 143 50.41 67.20 24.66
N ARG A 144 50.12 66.70 25.88
CA ARG A 144 50.44 67.43 27.12
C ARG A 144 51.94 67.63 27.30
N MET A 145 52.76 66.60 27.00
CA MET A 145 54.21 66.71 27.08
C MET A 145 54.75 67.76 26.11
N ILE A 146 54.29 67.76 24.86
CA ILE A 146 54.65 68.77 23.85
C ILE A 146 54.24 70.16 24.32
N GLY A 147 53.02 70.32 24.87
CA GLY A 147 52.55 71.59 25.42
C GLY A 147 53.46 72.11 26.55
N ASN A 148 53.84 71.24 27.49
CA ASN A 148 54.74 71.58 28.58
C ASN A 148 56.14 71.97 28.08
N LEU A 149 56.70 71.23 27.11
CA LEU A 149 58.00 71.53 26.51
C LEU A 149 57.97 72.88 25.77
N ARG A 150 56.90 73.16 25.01
CA ARG A 150 56.71 74.48 24.37
C ARG A 150 56.70 75.60 25.40
N GLN A 151 55.99 75.42 26.53
CA GLN A 151 55.96 76.42 27.60
C GLN A 151 57.35 76.65 28.23
N GLN A 152 58.12 75.58 28.44
CA GLN A 152 59.49 75.68 28.97
C GLN A 152 60.41 76.45 28.02
N ILE A 153 60.33 76.19 26.71
CA ILE A 153 61.10 76.89 25.67
C ILE A 153 60.80 78.39 25.68
N VAL A 154 59.51 78.77 25.67
CA VAL A 154 59.07 80.17 25.73
C VAL A 154 59.59 80.86 27.00
N THR A 155 59.51 80.18 28.15
CA THR A 155 59.96 80.73 29.45
C THR A 155 61.48 80.92 29.49
N ALA A 156 62.24 80.07 28.79
CA ALA A 156 63.69 80.19 28.67
C ALA A 156 64.15 81.32 27.72
N GLY A 157 63.21 82.07 27.11
CA GLY A 157 63.52 83.15 26.18
C GLY A 157 64.00 82.68 24.81
N LEU A 158 63.83 81.39 24.51
CA LEU A 158 64.06 80.82 23.19
C LEU A 158 62.71 80.86 22.46
N GLU A 159 62.55 81.70 21.45
CA GLU A 159 61.31 81.68 20.66
C GLU A 159 61.16 80.31 19.96
N PRO A 160 60.00 79.63 20.06
CA PRO A 160 59.77 78.39 19.35
C PRO A 160 59.82 78.64 17.84
N VAL A 161 60.74 77.97 17.13
CA VAL A 161 60.73 77.96 15.66
C VAL A 161 59.45 77.23 15.20
N GLU A 162 58.53 77.94 14.56
CA GLU A 162 57.36 77.34 13.92
C GLU A 162 57.84 76.39 12.82
N HIS A 163 57.80 75.08 13.09
CA HIS A 163 57.94 74.09 12.03
C HIS A 163 56.57 73.86 11.39
N TYR A 164 56.28 74.60 10.32
CA TYR A 164 55.17 74.33 9.42
C TYR A 164 55.39 72.97 8.74
N PRO A 165 54.48 71.98 8.87
CA PRO A 165 54.55 70.79 8.04
C PRO A 165 54.14 71.18 6.61
N HIS A 166 55.14 71.36 5.75
CA HIS A 166 54.92 71.42 4.31
C HIS A 166 54.41 70.06 3.81
N GLY A 167 53.21 70.07 3.23
CA GLY A 167 52.90 69.38 1.98
C GLY A 167 52.97 67.85 1.96
N GLY A 168 51.80 67.23 1.78
CA GLY A 168 51.69 65.84 1.40
C GLY A 168 50.30 65.47 0.92
N ALA A 169 49.75 66.26 0.00
CA ALA A 169 48.67 65.78 -0.85
C ALA A 169 49.27 64.81 -1.88
N GLN A 170 48.80 63.55 -1.86
CA GLN A 170 48.68 62.66 -3.01
C GLN A 170 47.89 61.41 -2.61
#